data_AF-A0A821TYR8-F1
#
_entry.id   AF-A0A821TYR8-F1
#
_cell.length_a   1.000
_cell.length_b   1.000
_cell.length_c   1.000
_cell.angle_alpha   90.00
_cell.angle_beta   90.00
_cell.angle_gamma   90.00
#
_symmetry.space_group_name_H-M   'P 1'
#
loop_
_entity.id
_entity.type
_entity.pdbx_description
1 polymer ?
#
loop_
_entity_poly.entity_id
_entity_poly.type
_entity_poly.pdbx_seq_one_letter_code
_entity_poly.pdbx_strand_id
1 'polypeptide(L)'
;MNTTDQQHFLAGKRIIIAGGGIGGLTFCIALQHFLDNATKKIEPPPTIIVYERDTSVDAVGREGYSLSIRGDALSGGMQTLQKLGILDEMIMESNPGTYFTLFNTDFSSLMQIRSPPVEGLSQSTSVKISSISSSVIVPAAFDSRGVSDK
;
A
#
# COMPACT_ATOMS: atom_id res chain seq x y z
N MET A 1 30.50 19.16 -29.52
CA MET A 1 29.15 19.49 -29.02
C MET A 1 29.05 18.90 -27.63
N ASN A 2 29.13 19.73 -26.59
CA ASN A 2 29.11 19.27 -25.21
C ASN A 2 27.65 19.13 -24.75
N THR A 3 27.10 17.92 -24.81
CA THR A 3 25.92 17.57 -24.02
C THR A 3 26.35 17.61 -22.56
N THR A 4 26.01 18.68 -21.85
CA THR A 4 26.01 18.68 -20.39
C THR A 4 25.08 17.57 -19.94
N ASP A 5 25.63 16.46 -19.45
CA ASP A 5 24.90 15.46 -18.69
C ASP A 5 24.29 16.17 -17.49
N GLN A 6 23.04 16.61 -17.65
CA GLN A 6 22.32 17.31 -16.62
C GLN A 6 22.00 16.27 -15.53
N GLN A 7 22.69 16.39 -14.40
CA GLN A 7 22.50 15.50 -13.27
C GLN A 7 21.03 15.44 -12.88
N HIS A 8 20.53 14.23 -12.59
CA HIS A 8 19.13 14.03 -12.24
C HIS A 8 18.77 14.87 -11.00
N PHE A 9 17.61 15.55 -11.02
CA PHE A 9 17.24 16.53 -9.99
C PHE A 9 17.14 15.94 -8.57
N LEU A 10 16.84 14.65 -8.47
CA LEU A 10 16.79 13.90 -7.20
C LEU A 10 18.16 13.45 -6.69
N ALA A 11 19.24 13.62 -7.46
CA ALA A 11 20.56 13.15 -7.06
C ALA A 11 20.98 13.75 -5.71
N GLY A 12 21.27 12.87 -4.74
CA GLY A 12 21.67 13.21 -3.37
C GLY A 12 20.64 13.99 -2.56
N LYS A 13 19.39 14.06 -3.01
CA LYS A 13 18.31 14.75 -2.28
C LYS A 13 17.79 13.89 -1.14
N ARG A 14 17.30 14.55 -0.10
CA ARG A 14 16.54 13.91 0.97
C ARG A 14 15.06 14.13 0.71
N ILE A 15 14.29 13.06 0.73
CA ILE A 15 12.84 13.05 0.55
C ILE A 15 12.24 12.70 1.91
N ILE A 16 11.52 13.64 2.49
CA ILE A 16 10.91 13.49 3.82
C ILE A 16 9.42 13.20 3.62
N ILE A 17 8.95 12.13 4.26
CA ILE A 17 7.55 11.71 4.26
C ILE A 17 7.06 11.80 5.69
N ALA A 18 6.12 12.70 5.94
CA ALA A 18 5.48 12.88 7.24
C ALA A 18 4.18 12.06 7.28
N GLY A 19 4.20 10.94 8.00
CA GLY A 19 3.14 9.94 8.11
C GLY A 19 3.55 8.61 7.46
N GLY A 20 3.67 7.57 8.29
CA GLY A 20 3.88 6.15 7.96
C GLY A 20 2.59 5.32 7.94
N GLY A 21 1.43 5.95 7.73
CA GLY A 21 0.20 5.25 7.39
C GLY A 21 0.20 4.71 5.94
N ILE A 22 -0.93 4.11 5.52
CA ILE A 22 -1.08 3.48 4.19
C ILE A 22 -0.63 4.40 3.05
N GLY A 23 -1.02 5.67 3.05
CA GLY A 23 -0.65 6.61 1.98
C GLY A 23 0.86 6.88 1.90
N GLY A 24 1.51 7.11 3.04
CA GLY A 24 2.94 7.43 3.09
C GLY A 24 3.82 6.23 2.74
N LEU A 25 3.49 5.05 3.26
CA LEU A 25 4.23 3.84 2.94
C LEU A 25 3.98 3.36 1.50
N THR A 26 2.75 3.44 0.99
CA THR A 26 2.47 3.13 -0.43
C THR A 26 3.23 4.07 -1.35
N PHE A 27 3.36 5.35 -1.00
CA PHE A 27 4.21 6.29 -1.72
C PHE A 27 5.68 5.89 -1.68
N CYS A 28 6.20 5.42 -0.55
CA CYS A 28 7.58 4.89 -0.45
C CYS A 28 7.81 3.75 -1.44
N ILE A 29 6.92 2.75 -1.44
CA ILE A 29 6.99 1.58 -2.33
C ILE A 29 6.95 2.03 -3.79
N ALA A 30 6.00 2.90 -4.15
CA ALA A 30 5.86 3.42 -5.50
C ALA A 30 7.10 4.20 -5.96
N LEU A 31 7.68 5.01 -5.06
CA LEU A 31 8.88 5.79 -5.33
C LEU A 31 10.10 4.86 -5.52
N GLN A 32 10.27 3.84 -4.67
CA GLN A 32 11.34 2.85 -4.82
C GLN A 32 11.20 2.10 -6.14
N HIS A 33 10.00 1.61 -6.46
CA HIS A 33 9.73 0.94 -7.72
C HIS A 33 10.02 1.86 -8.93
N PHE A 34 9.67 3.16 -8.84
CA PHE A 34 10.02 4.14 -9.87
C PHE A 34 11.55 4.31 -10.02
N LEU A 35 12.28 4.39 -8.91
CA LEU A 35 13.74 4.55 -8.90
C LEU A 35 14.45 3.30 -9.46
N ASP A 36 13.98 2.11 -9.11
CA ASP A 36 14.56 0.83 -9.56
C ASP A 36 14.34 0.57 -11.05
N ASN A 37 13.19 1.01 -11.59
CA ASN A 37 12.84 0.87 -13.01
C ASN A 37 13.28 2.07 -13.87
N ALA A 38 13.97 3.06 -13.30
CA ALA A 38 14.43 4.22 -14.04
C ALA A 38 15.48 3.81 -15.10
N THR A 39 15.33 4.30 -16.33
CA THR A 39 16.24 3.99 -17.46
C THR A 39 17.69 4.41 -17.18
N LYS A 40 17.90 5.42 -16.34
CA LYS A 40 19.21 5.83 -15.85
C LYS A 40 19.21 5.78 -14.32
N LYS A 41 20.19 5.10 -13.74
CA LYS A 41 20.43 5.15 -12.30
C LYS A 41 20.77 6.57 -11.88
N ILE A 42 20.15 6.99 -10.78
CA ILE A 42 20.34 8.32 -10.20
C ILE A 42 21.53 8.22 -9.24
N GLU A 43 22.62 8.90 -9.56
CA GLU A 43 23.83 8.90 -8.76
C GLU A 43 24.20 10.33 -8.30
N PRO A 44 24.39 10.57 -6.98
CA PRO A 44 24.11 9.64 -5.88
C PRO A 44 22.59 9.42 -5.68
N PRO A 45 22.17 8.26 -5.13
CA PRO A 45 20.76 7.95 -4.93
C PRO A 45 20.12 8.92 -3.93
N PRO A 46 18.81 9.23 -4.06
CA PRO A 46 18.09 9.99 -3.06
C PRO A 46 17.93 9.17 -1.76
N THR A 47 17.89 9.85 -0.63
CA THR A 47 17.57 9.24 0.68
C THR A 47 16.11 9.48 1.02
N ILE A 48 15.37 8.42 1.34
CA ILE A 48 13.96 8.50 1.75
C ILE A 48 13.91 8.35 3.28
N ILE A 49 13.21 9.26 3.97
CA ILE A 49 13.07 9.26 5.42
C ILE A 49 11.58 9.40 5.75
N VAL A 50 11.05 8.45 6.52
CA VAL A 50 9.65 8.45 6.99
C VAL A 50 9.63 8.85 8.47
N TYR A 51 8.82 9.85 8.79
CA TYR A 51 8.50 10.23 10.17
C TYR A 51 7.07 9.81 10.46
N GLU A 52 6.87 8.87 11.36
CA GLU A 52 5.57 8.45 11.88
C GLU A 52 5.48 8.83 13.36
N ARG A 53 4.30 9.26 13.81
CA ARG A 53 4.07 9.64 15.21
C ARG A 53 4.03 8.40 16.11
N ASP A 54 3.50 7.29 15.58
CA ASP A 54 3.28 6.05 16.30
C ASP A 54 4.39 5.05 15.93
N THR A 55 5.40 4.93 16.79
CA THR A 55 6.57 4.07 16.54
C THR A 55 6.41 2.63 17.04
N SER A 56 5.31 2.32 17.73
CA SER A 56 5.10 0.98 18.28
C SER A 56 4.41 0.08 17.27
N VAL A 57 4.96 -1.12 17.06
CA VAL A 57 4.26 -2.26 16.44
C VAL A 57 2.91 -2.53 17.12
N ASP A 58 2.75 -2.11 18.38
CA ASP A 58 1.49 -2.15 19.15
C ASP A 58 0.41 -1.16 18.67
N ALA A 59 0.69 -0.30 17.69
CA ALA A 59 -0.33 0.48 17.00
C ALA A 59 -1.19 -0.40 16.07
N VAL A 60 -0.65 -1.54 15.63
CA VAL A 60 -1.36 -2.56 14.86
C VAL A 60 -2.49 -3.11 15.71
N GLY A 61 -3.72 -2.69 15.42
CA GLY A 61 -4.92 -3.05 16.19
C GLY A 61 -5.54 -1.93 17.04
N ARG A 62 -4.86 -0.79 17.25
CA ARG A 62 -5.47 0.38 17.92
C ARG A 62 -6.53 1.09 17.07
N GLU A 63 -6.49 0.89 15.77
CA GLU A 63 -7.41 1.55 14.85
C GLU A 63 -8.83 1.00 14.99
N GLY A 64 -9.03 -0.23 15.48
CA GLY A 64 -10.36 -0.79 15.77
C GLY A 64 -11.29 -0.95 14.56
N TYR A 65 -10.83 -0.62 13.35
CA TYR A 65 -11.55 -0.75 12.09
C TYR A 65 -10.72 -1.47 11.02
N SER A 66 -11.41 -2.13 10.10
CA SER A 66 -10.85 -2.65 8.85
C SER A 66 -11.15 -1.68 7.71
N LEU A 67 -10.20 -1.46 6.82
CA LEU A 67 -10.39 -0.74 5.57
C LEU A 67 -10.75 -1.72 4.45
N SER A 68 -11.73 -1.39 3.61
CA SER A 68 -12.08 -2.25 2.48
C SER A 68 -11.57 -1.64 1.18
N ILE A 69 -10.70 -2.37 0.48
CA ILE A 69 -10.36 -2.03 -0.90
C ILE A 69 -11.42 -2.68 -1.79
N ARG A 70 -12.13 -1.83 -2.54
CA ARG A 70 -13.08 -2.29 -3.56
C ARG A 70 -12.37 -3.19 -4.56
N GLY A 71 -13.02 -4.20 -5.10
CA GLY A 71 -12.46 -5.07 -6.14
C GLY A 71 -13.28 -5.07 -7.42
N ASP A 72 -14.22 -4.14 -7.59
CA ASP A 72 -14.90 -3.95 -8.87
C ASP A 72 -13.96 -3.39 -9.95
N ALA A 73 -14.41 -3.40 -11.21
CA ALA A 73 -13.63 -2.98 -12.37
C ALA A 73 -13.11 -1.52 -12.30
N LEU A 74 -13.70 -0.68 -11.43
CA LEU A 74 -13.28 0.71 -11.22
C LEU A 74 -12.36 0.85 -10.00
N SER A 75 -11.91 -0.25 -9.40
CA SER A 75 -11.00 -0.21 -8.27
C SER A 75 -9.58 0.17 -8.68
N GLY A 76 -9.27 1.45 -8.52
CA GLY A 76 -7.90 1.94 -8.59
C GLY A 76 -6.99 1.35 -7.51
N GLY A 77 -7.55 0.96 -6.35
CA GLY A 77 -6.76 0.41 -5.23
C GLY A 77 -6.15 -0.95 -5.56
N MET A 78 -6.97 -1.90 -6.02
CA MET A 78 -6.48 -3.25 -6.40
C MET A 78 -5.48 -3.19 -7.54
N GLN A 79 -5.76 -2.38 -8.56
CA GLN A 79 -4.84 -2.18 -9.69
C GLN A 79 -3.52 -1.55 -9.24
N THR A 80 -3.55 -0.64 -8.27
CA THR A 80 -2.33 -0.03 -7.71
C THR A 80 -1.51 -1.06 -6.96
N LEU A 81 -2.12 -1.85 -6.08
CA LEU A 81 -1.43 -2.93 -5.36
C LEU A 81 -0.80 -3.94 -6.32
N GLN A 82 -1.49 -4.26 -7.43
CA GLN A 82 -0.96 -5.15 -8.47
C GLN A 82 0.27 -4.55 -9.16
N LYS A 83 0.21 -3.26 -9.54
CA LYS A 83 1.34 -2.55 -10.16
C LYS A 83 2.54 -2.41 -9.22
N LEU A 84 2.30 -2.41 -7.92
CA LEU A 84 3.34 -2.38 -6.88
C LEU A 84 3.85 -3.79 -6.51
N GLY A 85 3.27 -4.85 -7.08
CA GLY A 85 3.69 -6.24 -6.82
C GLY A 85 3.28 -6.81 -5.46
N ILE A 86 2.48 -6.09 -4.67
CA ILE A 86 2.12 -6.46 -3.29
C ILE A 86 0.70 -7.01 -3.16
N LEU A 87 -0.04 -7.15 -4.27
CA LEU A 87 -1.46 -7.55 -4.24
C LEU A 87 -1.67 -8.96 -3.67
N ASP A 88 -0.86 -9.93 -4.05
CA ASP A 88 -1.05 -11.32 -3.62
C ASP A 88 -0.81 -11.47 -2.12
N GLU A 89 0.25 -10.85 -1.60
CA GLU A 89 0.55 -10.77 -0.17
C GLU A 89 -0.56 -10.06 0.62
N MET A 90 -1.08 -8.96 0.08
CA MET A 90 -2.22 -8.26 0.64
C MET A 90 -3.47 -9.13 0.71
N ILE A 91 -3.74 -9.94 -0.32
CA ILE A 91 -4.89 -10.85 -0.34
C ILE A 91 -4.72 -11.95 0.72
N MET A 92 -3.52 -12.53 0.85
CA MET A 92 -3.24 -13.59 1.83
C MET A 92 -3.45 -13.13 3.28
N GLU A 93 -3.09 -11.88 3.59
CA GLU A 93 -3.23 -11.29 4.92
C GLU A 93 -4.61 -10.64 5.17
N SER A 94 -5.47 -10.60 4.14
CA SER A 94 -6.79 -9.97 4.23
C SER A 94 -7.91 -10.92 4.63
N ASN A 95 -9.02 -10.35 5.10
CA ASN A 95 -10.27 -11.09 5.24
C ASN A 95 -11.19 -10.79 4.04
N PRO A 96 -11.59 -11.79 3.23
CA PRO A 96 -12.49 -11.54 2.10
C PRO A 96 -13.84 -10.97 2.55
N GLY A 97 -14.23 -9.83 1.98
CA GLY A 97 -15.57 -9.27 2.14
C GLY A 97 -16.53 -9.89 1.12
N THR A 98 -17.39 -10.82 1.55
CA THR A 98 -18.29 -11.57 0.65
C THR A 98 -19.68 -10.93 0.51
N TYR A 99 -20.11 -10.12 1.47
CA TYR A 99 -21.40 -9.43 1.44
C TYR A 99 -21.40 -8.15 2.27
N PHE A 100 -22.30 -7.24 1.92
CA PHE A 100 -22.70 -6.08 2.70
C PHE A 100 -24.17 -6.26 3.08
N THR A 101 -24.52 -6.08 4.36
CA THR A 101 -25.90 -6.17 4.83
C THR A 101 -26.33 -4.85 5.45
N LEU A 102 -27.46 -4.32 4.99
CA LEU A 102 -28.15 -3.19 5.58
C LEU A 102 -29.20 -3.73 6.55
N PHE A 103 -29.15 -3.27 7.79
CA PHE A 103 -30.08 -3.67 8.85
C PHE A 103 -31.04 -2.53 9.19
N ASN A 104 -32.24 -2.87 9.62
CA ASN A 104 -33.18 -1.97 10.28
C ASN A 104 -32.72 -1.68 11.73
N THR A 105 -33.40 -0.73 12.38
CA THR A 105 -33.16 -0.37 13.79
C THR A 105 -33.48 -1.50 14.77
N ASP A 106 -34.31 -2.46 14.37
CA ASP A 106 -34.62 -3.68 15.14
C ASP A 106 -33.65 -4.84 14.83
N PHE A 107 -32.54 -4.56 14.14
CA PHE A 107 -31.56 -5.54 13.66
C PHE A 107 -32.11 -6.58 12.67
N SER A 108 -33.32 -6.40 12.13
CA SER A 108 -33.78 -7.20 11.01
C SER A 108 -33.02 -6.83 9.73
N SER A 109 -32.71 -7.82 8.90
CA SER A 109 -32.02 -7.58 7.63
C SER A 109 -32.98 -6.91 6.63
N LEU A 110 -32.67 -5.68 6.21
CA LEU A 110 -33.42 -4.98 5.18
C LEU A 110 -32.96 -5.42 3.78
N MET A 111 -31.64 -5.53 3.58
CA MET A 111 -31.05 -5.85 2.28
C MET A 111 -29.67 -6.48 2.46
N GLN A 112 -29.37 -7.51 1.67
CA GLN A 112 -28.02 -8.06 1.55
C GLN A 112 -27.53 -7.92 0.10
N ILE A 113 -26.39 -7.26 -0.08
CA ILE A 113 -25.71 -7.13 -1.35
C ILE A 113 -24.53 -8.10 -1.36
N ARG A 114 -24.51 -8.99 -2.36
CA ARG A 114 -23.38 -9.86 -2.64
C ARG A 114 -22.73 -9.38 -3.92
N SER A 115 -21.43 -9.17 -3.87
CA SER A 115 -20.68 -8.80 -5.05
C SER A 115 -20.25 -10.08 -5.80
N PRO A 116 -20.37 -10.12 -7.14
CA PRO A 116 -20.00 -11.30 -7.91
C PRO A 116 -18.48 -11.51 -7.89
N PRO A 117 -17.98 -12.76 -7.98
CA PRO A 117 -16.53 -13.02 -8.07
C PRO A 117 -15.92 -12.27 -9.27
N VAL A 118 -14.71 -11.75 -9.12
CA VAL A 118 -13.94 -11.15 -10.23
C VAL A 118 -13.15 -12.27 -10.90
N GLU A 119 -13.17 -12.30 -12.24
CA GLU A 119 -12.42 -13.28 -13.03
C GLU A 119 -10.91 -13.19 -12.72
N GLY A 120 -10.29 -14.30 -12.34
CA GLY A 120 -8.88 -14.37 -11.95
C GLY A 120 -8.56 -14.16 -10.47
N LEU A 121 -9.54 -13.80 -9.63
CA LEU A 121 -9.37 -13.72 -8.17
C LEU A 121 -10.24 -14.79 -7.48
N SER A 122 -9.60 -15.70 -6.74
CA SER A 122 -10.22 -16.95 -6.30
C SER A 122 -11.51 -16.78 -5.52
N GLN A 123 -11.64 -15.76 -4.66
CA GLN A 123 -12.89 -15.46 -3.95
C GLN A 123 -12.91 -13.97 -3.55
N SER A 124 -13.96 -13.26 -3.96
CA SER A 124 -14.41 -11.93 -3.46
C SER A 124 -14.06 -10.71 -4.31
N THR A 125 -15.06 -9.84 -4.42
CA THR A 125 -15.08 -8.55 -5.13
C THR A 125 -14.65 -7.40 -4.25
N SER A 126 -14.26 -7.65 -3.00
CA SER A 126 -13.70 -6.66 -2.09
C SER A 126 -12.77 -7.34 -1.11
N VAL A 127 -11.59 -6.74 -0.93
CA VAL A 127 -10.57 -7.20 0.01
C VAL A 127 -10.73 -6.35 1.26
N LYS A 128 -11.16 -6.94 2.38
CA LYS A 128 -11.13 -6.22 3.67
C LYS A 128 -9.72 -6.34 4.20
N ILE A 129 -9.00 -5.25 4.04
CA ILE A 129 -7.68 -5.06 4.59
C ILE A 129 -7.88 -4.56 6.03
N SER A 130 -7.69 -5.45 7.00
CA SER A 130 -7.58 -5.01 8.38
C SER A 130 -6.36 -4.08 8.51
N SER A 131 -6.35 -3.22 9.53
CA SER A 131 -5.18 -2.43 9.97
C SER A 131 -3.87 -3.26 10.10
N ILE A 132 -3.98 -4.60 10.11
CA ILE A 132 -2.89 -5.59 10.07
C ILE A 132 -2.06 -5.52 8.77
N SER A 133 -2.53 -4.84 7.72
CA SER A 133 -1.81 -4.58 6.46
C SER A 133 -0.43 -3.94 6.60
N SER A 134 -0.14 -3.32 7.75
CA SER A 134 1.19 -2.90 8.14
C SER A 134 2.22 -4.03 8.08
N SER A 135 1.83 -5.30 8.30
CA SER A 135 2.73 -6.46 8.25
C SER A 135 3.33 -6.72 6.85
N VAL A 136 2.73 -6.19 5.80
CA VAL A 136 3.21 -6.35 4.41
C VAL A 136 3.66 -5.00 3.85
N ILE A 137 2.91 -3.93 4.10
CA ILE A 137 3.25 -2.59 3.59
C ILE A 137 4.53 -2.04 4.25
N VAL A 138 4.74 -2.28 5.55
CA VAL A 138 5.97 -1.81 6.24
C VAL A 138 7.18 -2.56 5.70
N PRO A 139 7.22 -3.91 5.66
CA PRO A 139 8.33 -4.61 5.02
C PRO A 139 8.52 -4.19 3.57
N ALA A 140 7.48 -4.14 2.74
CA ALA A 140 7.63 -3.73 1.34
C ALA A 140 8.18 -2.29 1.19
N ALA A 141 7.87 -1.38 2.12
CA ALA A 141 8.39 -0.01 2.11
C ALA A 141 9.83 0.11 2.63
N PHE A 142 10.30 -0.84 3.43
CA PHE A 142 11.65 -0.81 4.03
C PHE A 142 12.56 -1.96 3.58
N ASP A 143 12.07 -2.87 2.74
CA ASP A 143 12.84 -3.95 2.12
C ASP A 143 13.70 -3.34 1.02
N SER A 144 14.81 -2.75 1.45
CA SER A 144 15.96 -2.56 0.62
C SER A 144 17.19 -2.77 1.48
N ARG A 145 18.01 -3.74 1.07
CA ARG A 145 19.48 -3.77 1.25
C ARG A 145 20.00 -2.58 2.09
N GLY A 146 20.14 -2.81 3.40
CA GLY A 146 20.89 -1.94 4.30
C GLY A 146 20.07 -0.90 5.05
N VAL A 147 19.27 -1.36 6.02
CA VAL A 147 19.08 -0.56 7.24
C VAL A 147 20.43 -0.50 7.94
N SER A 148 21.13 0.64 7.75
CA SER A 148 22.24 1.03 8.60
C SER A 148 21.64 1.49 9.93
N ASP A 149 21.51 0.57 10.88
CA ASP A 149 21.35 0.93 12.28
C ASP A 149 22.53 1.83 12.69
N LYS A 150 22.21 3.05 13.10
CA LYS A 150 23.11 3.92 13.85
C LYS A 150 22.41 4.35 15.12
#